data_AF-A0A970Y5N1-F1
#
_entry.id   AF-A0A970Y5N1-F1
#
_cell.length_a   1.000
_cell.length_b   1.000
_cell.length_c   1.000
_cell.angle_alpha   90.00
_cell.angle_beta   90.00
_cell.angle_gamma   90.00
#
_symmetry.space_group_name_H-M   'P 1'
#
loop_
_entity.id
_entity.type
_entity.pdbx_description
1 polymer ?
#
loop_
_entity_poly.entity_id
_entity_poly.type
_entity_poly.pdbx_seq_one_letter_code
_entity_poly.pdbx_strand_id
1 'polypeptide(L)' 'MGKRARPAMSHVDGKIEVPAVDPEMVYFRFHRAADPARIGRLLAYRRNPEATWFDDYRDAVIDCNREGVAATTDACAAGV' A
#
# COMPACT_ATOMS: atom_id res chain seq x y z
N MET A 1 -5.32 -22.20 -13.45
CA MET A 1 -5.84 -20.81 -13.34
C MET A 1 -6.39 -20.60 -11.94
N GLY A 2 -5.88 -19.61 -11.20
CA GLY A 2 -6.43 -19.23 -9.88
C GLY A 2 -6.15 -17.76 -9.61
N LYS A 3 -7.19 -16.92 -9.58
CA LYS A 3 -7.05 -15.54 -9.12
C LYS A 3 -6.98 -15.58 -7.59
N ARG A 4 -5.89 -15.10 -6.99
CA ARG A 4 -5.80 -14.97 -5.53
C ARG A 4 -6.78 -13.89 -5.09
N ALA A 5 -7.66 -14.24 -4.15
CA ALA A 5 -8.44 -13.24 -3.44
C ALA A 5 -7.46 -12.31 -2.71
N ARG A 6 -7.67 -11.00 -2.83
CA ARG A 6 -6.91 -10.01 -2.08
C ARG A 6 -7.84 -9.39 -1.05
N PRO A 7 -7.38 -9.23 0.19
CA PRO A 7 -8.18 -8.58 1.21
C PRO A 7 -8.43 -7.12 0.83
N ALA A 8 -9.69 -6.70 0.92
CA ALA A 8 -10.10 -5.33 0.69
C ALA A 8 -11.14 -4.91 1.72
N MET A 9 -11.06 -3.67 2.19
CA MET A 9 -11.94 -3.09 3.20
C MET A 9 -12.41 -1.70 2.77
N SER A 10 -13.65 -1.38 3.11
CA SER A 10 -14.15 -0.01 3.04
C SER A 10 -13.74 0.73 4.31
N HIS A 11 -13.01 1.83 4.14
CA HIS A 11 -12.49 2.70 5.18
C HIS A 11 -13.02 4.13 5.00
N VAL A 12 -12.86 5.01 5.99
CA VAL A 12 -13.21 6.44 5.86
C VAL A 12 -12.41 7.11 4.72
N ASP A 13 -11.16 6.67 4.52
CA ASP A 13 -10.32 7.14 3.41
C ASP A 13 -10.69 6.54 2.05
N GLY A 14 -11.56 5.53 2.01
CA GLY A 14 -12.06 4.91 0.79
C GLY A 14 -11.95 3.38 0.76
N LYS A 15 -12.01 2.80 -0.44
CA LYS A 15 -11.93 1.35 -0.65
C LYS A 15 -10.48 0.94 -0.88
N ILE A 16 -9.89 0.31 0.13
CA ILE A 16 -8.49 -0.07 0.18
C ILE A 16 -8.38 -1.58 -0.07
N GLU A 17 -7.48 -1.98 -0.96
CA GLU A 17 -7.06 -3.37 -1.19
C GLU A 17 -5.59 -3.51 -0.78
N VAL A 18 -5.23 -4.63 -0.13
CA VAL A 18 -3.83 -4.94 0.19
C VAL A 18 -3.32 -6.01 -0.80
N PRO A 19 -2.65 -5.60 -1.89
CA PRO A 19 -2.16 -6.55 -2.88
C PRO A 19 -0.93 -7.35 -2.43
N ALA A 20 -0.09 -6.77 -1.56
CA ALA A 20 1.18 -7.36 -1.13
C ALA A 20 1.60 -6.83 0.25
N VAL A 21 2.43 -7.61 0.94
CA VAL A 21 3.10 -7.26 2.20
C VAL A 21 4.50 -7.84 2.17
N ASP A 22 5.49 -7.00 2.43
CA ASP A 22 6.90 -7.37 2.55
C ASP A 22 7.34 -7.31 4.02
N PRO A 23 8.57 -7.74 4.37
CA PRO A 23 9.09 -7.60 5.73
C PRO A 23 9.15 -6.15 6.23
N GLU A 24 9.36 -5.20 5.32
CA GLU A 24 9.53 -3.78 5.68
C GLU A 24 8.34 -2.89 5.31
N MET A 25 7.53 -3.31 4.34
CA MET A 25 6.53 -2.45 3.71
C MET A 25 5.19 -3.16 3.57
N VAL A 26 4.12 -2.38 3.60
CA VAL A 26 2.75 -2.79 3.30
C VAL A 26 2.25 -1.94 2.15
N TYR A 27 1.65 -2.55 1.13
CA TYR A 27 1.16 -1.85 -0.04
C TYR A 27 -0.36 -1.73 -0.01
N PHE A 28 -0.88 -0.54 -0.25
CA PHE A 28 -2.31 -0.25 -0.31
C PHE A 28 -2.69 0.28 -1.69
N ARG A 29 -3.65 -0.41 -2.31
CA ARG A 29 -4.27 -0.03 -3.58
C ARG A 29 -5.62 0.63 -3.28
N PHE A 30 -5.74 1.91 -3.59
CA PHE A 30 -6.99 2.65 -3.43
C PHE A 30 -7.84 2.51 -4.69
N HIS A 31 -8.94 1.76 -4.61
CA HIS A 31 -9.90 1.65 -5.72
C HIS A 31 -10.80 2.87 -5.81
N ARG A 32 -11.19 3.37 -4.65
CA ARG A 32 -11.89 4.64 -4.46
C ARG A 32 -11.24 5.28 -3.25
N ALA A 33 -11.03 6.58 -3.28
CA ALA A 33 -10.50 7.32 -2.15
C ALA A 33 -11.41 8.53 -1.88
N ALA A 34 -11.53 8.91 -0.62
CA ALA A 34 -12.18 10.15 -0.22
C ALA A 34 -11.38 11.36 -0.72
N ASP A 35 -10.04 11.27 -0.66
CA ASP A 35 -9.13 12.21 -1.29
C ASP A 35 -8.97 11.89 -2.79
N PRO A 36 -9.37 12.80 -3.70
CA PRO A 36 -9.19 12.62 -5.14
C PRO A 36 -7.74 12.37 -5.55
N ALA A 37 -6.78 12.93 -4.79
CA ALA A 37 -5.37 12.73 -5.07
C ALA A 37 -4.95 11.27 -4.90
N ARG A 38 -5.65 10.46 -4.10
CA ARG A 38 -5.28 9.05 -3.82
C ARG A 38 -6.04 8.03 -4.68
N ILE A 39 -7.03 8.45 -5.45
CA ILE A 39 -7.85 7.54 -6.27
C ILE A 39 -6.98 6.79 -7.28
N GLY A 40 -7.12 5.45 -7.32
CA GLY A 40 -6.39 4.58 -8.24
C GLY A 40 -4.92 4.37 -7.86
N ARG A 41 -4.45 4.99 -6.78
CA ARG A 41 -3.04 4.91 -6.39
C ARG A 41 -2.70 3.63 -5.63
N LEU A 42 -1.42 3.34 -5.66
CA LEU A 42 -0.73 2.26 -4.98
C LEU A 42 0.32 2.95 -4.12
N LEU A 43 0.08 2.96 -2.82
CA LEU A 43 0.92 3.63 -1.84
C LEU A 43 1.59 2.56 -0.98
N ALA A 44 2.87 2.73 -0.70
CA ALA A 44 3.60 1.88 0.23
C ALA A 44 3.81 2.59 1.57
N TYR A 45 3.60 1.85 2.64
CA TYR A 45 3.75 2.30 4.02
C TYR A 45 4.78 1.42 4.72
N ARG A 46 5.51 1.98 5.69
CA ARG A 46 6.40 1.18 6.54
C ARG A 46 5.56 0.21 7.36
N ARG A 47 5.96 -1.06 7.35
CA ARG A 47 5.29 -2.10 8.12
C ARG A 47 5.41 -1.78 9.61
N ASN A 48 4.25 -1.72 10.28
CA ASN A 48 4.19 -1.60 11.73
C ASN A 48 3.59 -2.90 12.30
N PRO A 49 4.36 -3.69 13.08
CA PRO A 49 3.84 -4.92 13.67
C PRO A 49 2.77 -4.68 14.75
N GLU A 50 2.68 -3.48 15.31
CA GLU A 50 1.66 -3.08 16.29
C GLU A 50 0.40 -2.51 15.63
N ALA A 51 0.42 -2.26 14.32
CA ALA A 51 -0.73 -1.72 13.62
C ALA A 51 -1.85 -2.76 13.55
N THR A 52 -3.02 -2.39 14.04
CA THR A 52 -4.22 -3.23 14.04
C THR A 52 -5.26 -2.72 13.06
N TRP A 53 -5.17 -1.44 12.65
CA TRP A 53 -6.11 -0.80 11.74
C TRP A 53 -5.40 -0.06 10.60
N PHE A 54 -6.14 0.25 9.54
CA PHE A 54 -5.61 1.07 8.43
C PHE A 54 -5.31 2.51 8.86
N ASP A 55 -6.01 3.03 9.87
CA ASP A 55 -5.78 4.36 10.47
C ASP A 55 -4.39 4.53 11.11
N ASP A 56 -3.72 3.42 11.43
CA ASP A 56 -2.36 3.43 11.96
C ASP A 56 -1.31 3.79 10.88
N TYR A 57 -1.72 3.80 9.61
CA TYR A 57 -0.90 4.08 8.45
C TYR A 57 -1.26 5.43 7.83
N ARG A 58 -0.72 6.52 8.39
CA ARG A 58 -1.06 7.89 7.97
C ARG A 58 -0.15 8.44 6.86
N ASP A 59 1.14 8.14 6.97
CA ASP A 59 2.16 8.70 6.10
C ASP A 59 2.64 7.64 5.10
N ALA A 60 2.20 7.79 3.85
CA ALA A 60 2.71 6.99 2.75
C ALA A 60 4.15 7.40 2.46
N VAL A 61 5.05 6.42 2.42
CA VAL A 61 6.47 6.66 2.17
C VAL A 61 6.76 6.71 0.67
N ILE A 62 6.01 5.93 -0.12
CA ILE A 62 6.24 5.80 -1.57
C ILE A 62 4.90 5.82 -2.31
N ASP A 63 4.82 6.63 -3.37
CA ASP A 63 3.75 6.56 -4.36
C ASP A 63 4.23 5.82 -5.60
N CYS A 64 3.90 4.53 -5.66
CA CYS A 64 4.36 3.63 -6.72
C CYS A 64 3.82 3.99 -8.11
N ASN A 65 2.82 4.88 -8.23
CA ASN A 65 2.33 5.33 -9.54
C ASN A 65 3.15 6.48 -10.09
N ARG A 66 3.79 7.27 -9.23
CA ARG A 66 4.62 8.39 -9.65
C ARG A 66 6.05 7.95 -9.94
N GLU A 67 6.58 7.02 -9.15
CA GLU A 67 7.99 6.62 -9.21
C GLU A 67 8.23 5.37 -10.06
N GLY A 68 7.17 4.70 -10.50
CA GLY A 68 7.25 3.42 -11.21
C GLY A 68 7.65 2.28 -10.27
N VAL A 69 7.20 1.07 -10.59
CA VAL A 69 7.43 -0.15 -9.78
C VAL A 69 8.93 -0.51 -9.61
N ALA A 70 9.84 0.14 -10.36
CA ALA A 70 11.28 -0.07 -10.26
C ALA A 70 11.90 0.47 -8.95
N ALA A 71 11.32 1.50 -8.33
CA ALA A 71 11.87 2.07 -7.09
C ALA A 71 11.66 1.15 -5.85
N THR A 72 10.71 0.22 -5.93
CA THR A 72 10.42 -0.72 -4.82
C THR A 72 11.43 -1.87 -4.75
N THR A 73 11.99 -2.31 -5.89
CA THR A 73 13.03 -3.35 -5.89
C THR A 73 14.38 -2.85 -5.35
N ASP A 74 14.68 -1.56 -5.49
CA ASP A 74 15.94 -0.97 -4.97
C ASP A 74 15.90 -0.70 -3.47
N ALA A 75 14.74 -0.43 -2.88
CA ALA A 75 14.62 -0.35 -1.42
C ALA A 75 14.86 -1.71 -0.73
N CYS A 76 14.66 -2.81 -1.45
CA CYS A 76 14.95 -4.17 -0.98
C CYS A 76 16.44 -4.56 -1.15
N ALA A 77 17.19 -3.86 -2.00
CA ALA A 77 18.61 -4.14 -2.27
C ALA A 77 19.59 -3.35 -1.38
N ALA A 78 19.14 -2.30 -0.68
CA ALA A 78 19.97 -1.46 0.19
C ALA A 78 20.04 -1.93 1.67
N GLY A 79 19.55 -3.14 1.95
CA GLY A 79 19.51 -3.74 3.30
C GLY A 79 20.47 -4.92 3.50
N VAL A 80 21.66 -4.89 2.87
CA VAL A 80 22.81 -5.76 3.23
C VAL A 80 23.99 -4.86 3.59
#